data_AF-A0A7W6HIP9-F1
#
_entry.id   AF-A0A7W6HIP9-F1
#
_cell.length_a   1.000
_cell.length_b   1.000
_cell.length_c   1.000
_cell.angle_alpha   90.00
_cell.angle_beta   90.00
_cell.angle_gamma   90.00
#
_symmetry.space_group_name_H-M   'P 1'
#
loop_
_entity.id
_entity.type
_entity.pdbx_description
1 polymer ?
#
loop_
_entity_poly.entity_id
_entity_poly.type
_entity_poly.pdbx_seq_one_letter_code
_entity_poly.pdbx_strand_id
1 'polypeptide(L)'
;MLVATTRAPVDDPAFLYSGERGARVSLTDIGVSIPPATVRRVGEVQWPRRLPPDPRTEFAVLRAAPVDISDSRRWMDEHLHAKRNVLIFVHGFNNRYEDSVYRFAQIVHDSGGDVTPVLFTWPSRASVFDYS
;
A
#
# COMPACT_ATOMS: atom_id res chain seq x y z
N MET A 1 4.94 0.58 5.98
CA MET A 1 5.44 1.12 4.70
C MET A 1 4.80 2.47 4.49
N LEU A 2 5.49 3.43 3.89
CA LEU A 2 4.90 4.73 3.64
C LEU A 2 4.20 4.75 2.29
N VAL A 3 2.94 5.14 2.25
CA VAL A 3 2.17 5.30 1.02
C VAL A 3 1.93 6.77 0.77
N ALA A 4 2.44 7.28 -0.34
CA ALA A 4 2.18 8.61 -0.84
C ALA A 4 1.13 8.54 -1.96
N THR A 5 0.13 9.42 -1.93
CA THR A 5 -0.94 9.41 -2.93
C THR A 5 -1.39 10.80 -3.34
N THR A 6 -1.75 10.95 -4.61
CA THR A 6 -2.46 12.14 -5.13
C THR A 6 -3.93 11.84 -5.43
N ARG A 7 -4.47 10.72 -4.90
CA ARG A 7 -5.89 10.37 -5.03
C ARG A 7 -6.73 11.18 -4.04
N ALA A 8 -7.99 11.40 -4.38
CA ALA A 8 -8.94 12.06 -3.48
C ALA A 8 -9.31 11.10 -2.34
N PRO A 9 -9.27 11.55 -1.07
CA PRO A 9 -9.71 10.74 0.06
C PRO A 9 -11.21 10.49 -0.04
N VAL A 10 -11.68 9.42 0.61
CA VAL A 10 -13.11 9.19 0.83
C VAL A 10 -13.34 8.92 2.32
N ASP A 11 -14.57 9.08 2.78
CA ASP A 11 -14.91 9.00 4.21
C ASP A 11 -15.03 7.56 4.74
N ASP A 12 -14.97 6.55 3.86
CA ASP A 12 -15.08 5.14 4.22
C ASP A 12 -13.73 4.59 4.73
N PRO A 13 -13.64 4.14 6.00
CA PRO A 13 -12.40 3.55 6.52
C PRO A 13 -11.95 2.29 5.77
N ALA A 14 -12.86 1.60 5.07
CA ALA A 14 -12.54 0.43 4.27
C ALA A 14 -11.84 0.79 2.94
N PHE A 15 -12.04 2.01 2.44
CA PHE A 15 -11.48 2.52 1.19
C PHE A 15 -10.84 3.88 1.47
N LEU A 16 -9.52 3.95 1.69
CA LEU A 16 -8.91 5.22 2.13
C LEU A 16 -8.91 6.30 1.04
N TYR A 17 -8.87 5.89 -0.24
CA TYR A 17 -8.77 6.81 -1.37
C TYR A 17 -9.52 6.29 -2.60
N SER A 18 -10.10 7.20 -3.36
CA SER A 18 -10.81 6.90 -4.61
C SER A 18 -9.87 6.76 -5.82
N GLY A 19 -10.47 6.55 -7.00
CA GLY A 19 -9.78 6.68 -8.29
C GLY A 19 -9.56 8.11 -8.76
N GLU A 20 -10.18 9.10 -8.10
CA GLU A 20 -10.19 10.49 -8.53
C GLU A 20 -8.94 11.25 -8.06
N ARG A 21 -8.62 12.34 -8.74
CA ARG A 21 -7.51 13.22 -8.34
C ARG A 21 -7.89 14.04 -7.10
N GLY A 22 -7.04 14.00 -6.08
CA GLY A 22 -7.12 14.86 -4.92
C GLY A 22 -6.41 16.20 -5.13
N ALA A 23 -6.74 17.19 -4.30
CA ALA A 23 -6.13 18.51 -4.34
C ALA A 23 -4.69 18.56 -3.77
N ARG A 24 -4.29 17.55 -2.99
CA ARG A 24 -3.01 17.49 -2.28
C ARG A 24 -2.42 16.09 -2.31
N VAL A 25 -1.11 16.01 -2.09
CA VAL A 25 -0.45 14.76 -1.72
C VAL A 25 -0.86 14.39 -0.30
N SER A 26 -1.16 13.12 -0.07
CA SER A 26 -1.41 12.57 1.26
C SER A 26 -0.40 11.46 1.55
N LEU A 27 0.06 11.37 2.79
CA LEU A 27 0.91 10.29 3.26
C LEU A 27 0.15 9.43 4.26
N THR A 28 0.36 8.12 4.19
CA THR A 28 -0.25 7.17 5.13
C THR A 28 0.77 6.08 5.42
N ASP A 29 1.03 5.83 6.68
CA ASP A 29 1.84 4.68 7.08
C ASP A 29 0.95 3.46 7.24
N ILE A 30 1.20 2.47 6.40
CA ILE A 30 0.41 1.25 6.28
C ILE A 30 1.20 0.05 6.81
N GLY A 31 0.58 -0.67 7.73
CA GLY A 31 1.01 -1.99 8.18
C GLY A 31 0.14 -3.08 7.55
N VAL A 32 0.76 -4.02 6.84
CA VAL A 32 0.07 -5.16 6.23
C VAL A 32 0.54 -6.45 6.91
N SER A 33 -0.41 -7.25 7.39
CA SER A 33 -0.16 -8.65 7.76
C SER A 33 -0.11 -9.51 6.51
N ILE A 34 0.91 -10.37 6.44
CA ILE A 34 1.09 -11.33 5.36
C ILE A 34 1.16 -12.72 5.99
N PRO A 35 0.29 -13.67 5.60
CA PRO A 35 0.31 -15.03 6.14
C PRO A 35 1.67 -15.73 5.93
N PRO A 36 2.06 -16.68 6.78
CA PRO A 36 3.27 -17.47 6.55
C PRO A 36 3.24 -18.21 5.20
N ALA A 37 4.41 -18.37 4.58
CA ALA A 37 4.54 -19.06 3.29
C ALA A 37 4.03 -20.52 3.31
N THR A 38 3.87 -21.14 4.48
CA THR A 38 3.32 -22.49 4.64
C THR A 38 1.82 -22.58 4.39
N VAL A 39 1.09 -21.46 4.46
CA VAL A 39 -0.37 -21.40 4.33
C VAL A 39 -0.82 -20.50 3.17
N ARG A 40 0.12 -20.00 2.36
CA ARG A 40 -0.15 -19.15 1.20
C ARG A 40 0.74 -19.51 0.01
N ARG A 41 0.39 -19.02 -1.18
CA ARG A 41 1.25 -19.13 -2.37
C ARG A 41 2.12 -17.88 -2.49
N VAL A 42 3.44 -18.06 -2.38
CA VAL A 42 4.44 -17.00 -2.58
C VAL A 42 4.34 -16.43 -4.01
N GLY A 43 4.44 -15.11 -4.16
CA GLY A 43 4.23 -14.43 -5.43
C GLY A 43 2.78 -14.01 -5.72
N GLU A 44 1.83 -14.49 -4.92
CA GLU A 44 0.40 -14.17 -5.05
C GLU A 44 -0.12 -13.42 -3.82
N VAL A 45 -1.10 -12.55 -4.05
CA VAL A 45 -1.84 -11.86 -2.98
C VAL A 45 -3.07 -12.71 -2.63
N GLN A 46 -3.15 -13.19 -1.39
CA GLN A 46 -4.34 -13.88 -0.88
C GLN A 46 -5.33 -12.84 -0.36
N TRP A 47 -6.25 -12.46 -1.25
CA TRP A 47 -7.26 -11.44 -1.00
C TRP A 47 -8.27 -11.86 0.07
N PRO A 48 -8.68 -10.92 0.94
CA PRO A 48 -9.82 -11.13 1.83
C PRO A 48 -11.07 -11.54 1.05
N ARG A 49 -11.65 -12.70 1.38
CA ARG A 49 -12.90 -13.14 0.74
C ARG A 49 -14.13 -12.46 1.32
N ARG A 50 -14.01 -11.96 2.56
CA ARG A 50 -15.03 -11.21 3.29
C ARG A 50 -14.33 -10.29 4.29
N LEU A 51 -15.04 -9.27 4.74
CA LEU A 51 -14.59 -8.42 5.84
C LEU A 51 -15.17 -8.92 7.17
N PRO A 52 -14.41 -8.88 8.28
CA PRO A 52 -12.97 -8.58 8.33
C PRO A 52 -12.12 -9.73 7.77
N PRO A 53 -10.89 -9.45 7.25
CA PRO A 53 -9.97 -10.49 6.79
C PRO A 53 -9.50 -11.40 7.94
N ASP A 54 -9.13 -12.65 7.64
CA ASP A 54 -8.40 -13.52 8.57
C ASP A 54 -6.89 -13.44 8.31
N PRO A 55 -6.10 -12.72 9.15
CA PRO A 55 -4.67 -12.51 8.91
C PRO A 55 -3.83 -13.78 8.94
N ARG A 56 -4.40 -14.91 9.40
CA ARG A 56 -3.73 -16.22 9.39
C ARG A 56 -3.72 -16.85 8.01
N THR A 57 -4.63 -16.45 7.11
CA THR A 57 -4.80 -17.05 5.79
C THR A 57 -4.86 -16.03 4.65
N GLU A 58 -5.10 -14.75 4.97
CA GLU A 58 -5.31 -13.67 4.00
C GLU A 58 -4.44 -12.45 4.34
N PHE A 59 -4.16 -11.62 3.34
CA PHE A 59 -3.53 -10.32 3.55
C PHE A 59 -4.50 -9.39 4.28
N ALA A 60 -4.00 -8.63 5.24
CA ALA A 60 -4.83 -7.70 6.02
C ALA A 60 -4.09 -6.40 6.31
N VAL A 61 -4.74 -5.26 6.06
CA VAL A 61 -4.26 -3.98 6.62
C VAL A 61 -4.54 -3.99 8.13
N LEU A 62 -3.48 -3.98 8.94
CA LEU A 62 -3.57 -3.90 10.40
C LEU A 62 -3.47 -2.46 10.91
N ARG A 63 -2.92 -1.56 10.08
CA ARG A 63 -2.70 -0.17 10.43
C ARG A 63 -2.74 0.70 9.19
N ALA A 64 -3.44 1.82 9.28
CA ALA A 64 -3.43 2.89 8.29
C ALA A 64 -3.44 4.23 9.04
N ALA A 65 -2.25 4.75 9.35
CA ALA A 65 -2.08 5.97 10.11
C ALA A 65 -1.74 7.13 9.16
N PRO A 66 -2.55 8.21 9.09
CA PRO A 66 -2.17 9.40 8.35
C PRO A 66 -0.83 9.96 8.85
N VAL A 67 0.02 10.40 7.93
CA VAL A 67 1.30 11.04 8.23
C VAL A 67 1.27 12.44 7.61
N ASP A 68 1.61 13.46 8.40
CA ASP A 68 1.77 14.80 7.84
C ASP A 68 3.02 14.85 6.94
N ILE A 69 2.96 15.62 5.85
CA ILE A 69 4.10 15.77 4.94
C ILE A 69 5.34 16.31 5.69
N SER A 70 5.15 17.23 6.63
CA SER A 70 6.21 17.78 7.46
C SER A 70 6.90 16.72 8.34
N ASP A 71 6.22 15.63 8.63
CA ASP A 71 6.70 14.52 9.46
C ASP A 71 7.33 13.38 8.66
N SER A 72 7.32 13.47 7.33
CA SER A 72 7.85 12.42 6.43
C SER A 72 9.32 12.06 6.70
N ARG A 73 10.16 13.05 7.05
CA ARG A 73 11.57 12.82 7.40
C ARG A 73 11.71 12.02 8.69
N ARG A 74 10.96 12.38 9.73
CA ARG A 74 10.96 11.65 11.00
C ARG A 74 10.51 10.21 10.79
N TRP A 75 9.43 10.01 10.03
CA TRP A 75 8.98 8.67 9.67
C TRP A 75 10.09 7.86 9.00
N MET A 76 10.80 8.47 8.04
CA MET A 76 11.91 7.81 7.35
C MET A 76 13.03 7.44 8.33
N ASP A 77 13.45 8.35 9.20
CA ASP A 77 14.51 8.09 10.17
C ASP A 77 14.16 6.95 11.15
N GLU A 78 12.88 6.80 11.50
CA GLU A 78 12.38 5.72 12.37
C GLU A 78 12.29 4.35 11.67
N HIS A 79 12.15 4.33 10.33
CA HIS A 79 11.88 3.10 9.55
C HIS A 79 13.01 2.72 8.59
N LEU A 80 14.09 3.49 8.55
CA LEU A 80 15.26 3.16 7.75
C LEU A 80 15.97 1.92 8.31
N HIS A 81 16.17 0.95 7.44
CA HIS A 81 16.99 -0.21 7.73
C HIS A 81 18.48 0.16 7.87
N ALA A 82 19.30 -0.75 8.39
CA ALA A 82 20.73 -0.51 8.62
C ALA A 82 21.47 -0.06 7.34
N LYS A 83 21.11 -0.61 6.18
CA LYS A 83 21.69 -0.22 4.88
C LYS A 83 21.11 1.08 4.30
N ARG A 84 20.05 1.62 4.91
CA ARG A 84 19.34 2.84 4.50
C ARG A 84 18.91 2.86 3.02
N ASN A 85 18.64 1.70 2.45
CA ASN A 85 18.11 1.58 1.10
C ASN A 85 16.60 1.82 1.10
N VAL A 86 16.10 2.54 0.10
CA VAL A 86 14.66 2.76 -0.09
C VAL A 86 14.23 2.14 -1.40
N LEU A 87 13.15 1.37 -1.36
CA LEU A 87 12.49 0.89 -2.57
C LEU A 87 11.22 1.70 -2.78
N ILE A 88 11.19 2.47 -3.87
CA ILE A 88 10.01 3.22 -4.30
C ILE A 88 9.31 2.43 -5.39
N PHE A 89 8.05 2.07 -5.16
CA PHE A 89 7.20 1.44 -6.16
C PHE A 89 6.11 2.41 -6.63
N VAL A 90 5.99 2.55 -7.94
CA VAL A 90 4.92 3.32 -8.59
C VAL A 90 4.09 2.33 -9.38
N HIS A 91 2.80 2.20 -9.06
CA HIS A 91 1.94 1.27 -9.78
C HIS A 91 1.68 1.75 -11.24
N GLY A 92 1.42 0.79 -12.13
CA GLY A 92 1.02 1.07 -13.51
C GLY A 92 -0.44 1.55 -13.65
N PHE A 93 -0.88 1.76 -14.89
CA PHE A 93 -2.27 2.07 -15.22
C PHE A 93 -3.22 0.98 -14.72
N ASN A 94 -4.48 1.33 -14.42
CA ASN A 94 -5.56 0.41 -14.05
C ASN A 94 -5.39 -0.36 -12.72
N ASN A 95 -4.88 0.28 -11.65
CA ASN A 95 -4.85 -0.33 -10.32
C ASN A 95 -5.76 0.42 -9.34
N ARG A 96 -6.45 -0.32 -8.46
CA ARG A 96 -7.05 0.28 -7.26
C ARG A 96 -5.95 0.61 -6.24
N TYR A 97 -6.31 1.41 -5.24
CA TYR A 97 -5.39 1.79 -4.19
C TYR A 97 -4.95 0.57 -3.37
N GLU A 98 -5.90 -0.27 -2.99
CA GLU A 98 -5.70 -1.47 -2.18
C GLU A 98 -4.89 -2.54 -2.93
N ASP A 99 -5.12 -2.69 -4.23
CA ASP A 99 -4.34 -3.55 -5.13
C ASP A 99 -2.86 -3.19 -5.08
N SER A 100 -2.57 -1.90 -5.17
CA SER A 100 -1.19 -1.39 -5.15
C SER A 100 -0.53 -1.62 -3.78
N VAL A 101 -1.29 -1.43 -2.71
CA VAL A 101 -0.85 -1.67 -1.32
C VAL A 101 -0.48 -3.14 -1.12
N TYR A 102 -1.39 -4.08 -1.40
CA TYR A 102 -1.11 -5.50 -1.17
C TYR A 102 -0.05 -6.05 -2.12
N ARG A 103 -0.06 -5.65 -3.40
CA ARG A 103 0.94 -6.10 -4.35
C ARG A 103 2.34 -5.66 -3.96
N PHE A 104 2.51 -4.40 -3.52
CA PHE A 104 3.81 -3.93 -3.09
C PHE A 104 4.26 -4.57 -1.77
N ALA A 105 3.36 -4.73 -0.81
CA ALA A 105 3.64 -5.46 0.43
C ALA A 105 4.11 -6.89 0.14
N GLN A 106 3.45 -7.59 -0.79
CA GLN A 106 3.83 -8.92 -1.26
C GLN A 106 5.23 -8.92 -1.89
N ILE A 107 5.54 -7.98 -2.79
CA ILE A 107 6.86 -7.89 -3.43
C ILE A 107 7.97 -7.71 -2.38
N VAL A 108 7.82 -6.74 -1.48
CA VAL A 108 8.82 -6.43 -0.46
C VAL A 108 9.05 -7.64 0.44
N HIS A 109 7.96 -8.22 0.96
CA HIS A 109 8.03 -9.35 1.86
C HIS A 109 8.62 -10.61 1.20
N ASP A 110 8.17 -10.96 0.00
CA ASP A 110 8.63 -12.16 -0.71
C ASP A 110 10.06 -12.00 -1.26
N SER A 111 10.53 -10.77 -1.50
CA SER A 111 11.89 -10.51 -1.96
C SER A 111 12.97 -10.71 -0.88
N GLY A 112 12.60 -10.63 0.41
CA GLY A 112 13.55 -10.59 1.52
C GLY A 112 14.53 -9.41 1.47
N GLY A 113 14.23 -8.37 0.68
CA GLY A 113 15.09 -7.21 0.50
C GLY A 113 15.23 -6.38 1.77
N ASP A 114 16.46 -5.98 2.09
CA ASP A 114 16.78 -5.05 3.18
C ASP A 114 16.57 -3.60 2.71
N VAL A 115 15.30 -3.21 2.59
CA VAL A 115 14.84 -1.91 2.05
C VAL A 115 13.70 -1.34 2.88
N THR A 116 13.63 -0.02 3.01
CA THR A 116 12.46 0.69 3.50
C THR A 116 11.46 0.86 2.36
N PRO A 117 10.24 0.29 2.48
CA PRO A 117 9.25 0.34 1.40
C PRO A 117 8.48 1.65 1.36
N VAL A 118 8.46 2.29 0.18
CA VAL A 118 7.64 3.46 -0.14
C VAL A 118 6.79 3.18 -1.38
N LEU A 119 5.47 3.30 -1.25
CA LEU A 119 4.53 3.18 -2.36
C LEU A 119 4.07 4.56 -2.79
N PHE A 120 4.05 4.81 -4.10
CA PHE A 120 3.34 5.96 -4.66
C PHE A 120 2.12 5.49 -5.47
N THR A 121 0.95 6.03 -5.13
CA THR A 121 -0.30 5.75 -5.86
C THR A 121 -0.86 7.01 -6.53
N TRP A 122 -1.07 6.96 -7.84
CA TRP A 122 -1.64 8.05 -8.62
C TRP A 122 -3.08 7.71 -9.04
N PRO A 123 -3.93 8.70 -9.41
CA PRO A 123 -5.35 8.49 -9.75
C PRO A 123 -5.51 7.78 -11.10
N SER A 124 -5.20 6.48 -11.15
CA SER A 124 -5.59 5.59 -12.23
C SER A 124 -6.96 5.02 -11.87
N ARG A 125 -8.01 5.31 -12.65
CA ARG A 125 -9.43 5.03 -12.33
C ARG A 125 -9.81 3.54 -12.29
N ALA A 126 -8.86 2.61 -12.26
CA ALA A 126 -9.12 1.16 -12.30
C ALA A 126 -10.15 0.77 -13.38
N SER A 127 -10.14 1.50 -14.51
CA SER A 127 -11.01 1.29 -15.67
C SER A 127 -10.23 1.69 -16.93
N VAL A 128 -10.21 0.80 -17.94
CA VAL A 128 -9.79 1.12 -19.32
C VAL A 128 -10.92 1.84 -20.08
N PHE A 129 -12.15 1.85 -19.53
CA PHE A 129 -13.38 2.26 -20.20
C PHE A 129 -13.81 3.71 -19.94
N ASP A 130 -13.04 4.51 -19.18
CA ASP A 130 -13.32 5.95 -18.99
C ASP A 130 -12.84 6.82 -20.18
N TYR A 131 -12.70 6.22 -21.36
CA TYR A 131 -12.43 6.89 -22.63
C TYR A 131 -13.54 6.60 -23.65
N SER A 132 -14.79 6.91 -23.29
CA SER A 132 -15.91 7.03 -24.24
C SER A 132 -16.86 8.12 -23.79
#